data_AF-A0A1F4BCC6-F1
#
_entry.id   AF-A0A1F4BCC6-F1
#
_cell.length_a   1.000
_cell.length_b   1.000
_cell.length_c   1.000
_cell.angle_alpha   90.00
_cell.angle_beta   90.00
_cell.angle_gamma   90.00
#
_symmetry.space_group_name_H-M   'P 1'
#
loop_
_entity.id
_entity.type
_entity.pdbx_description
1 polymer ?
#
loop_
_entity_poly.entity_id
_entity_poly.type
_entity_poly.pdbx_seq_one_letter_code
_entity_poly.pdbx_strand_id
1 'polypeptide(L)'
;MATRQEEIKALRANESLPSHRVVQLRSMGMHAIRFEFVVRLLRSGLKVDTLSIYWEHGTEFMLRREIEDVRRRLVLGRRKRITGEFPDLWLLCYPDDAEIKQSVEQELDLMVHKVAEQSVP
;
A
#
# COMPACT_ATOMS: atom_id res chain seq x y z
N MET A 1 -24.48 -2.11 -9.75
CA MET A 1 -23.17 -2.13 -9.08
C MET A 1 -22.83 -0.70 -8.71
N ALA A 2 -22.38 -0.44 -7.49
CA ALA A 2 -21.94 0.89 -7.10
C ALA A 2 -20.72 1.30 -7.95
N THR A 3 -20.66 2.57 -8.32
CA THR A 3 -19.47 3.14 -8.95
C THR A 3 -18.32 3.20 -7.94
N ARG A 4 -17.08 3.24 -8.43
CA ARG A 4 -15.89 3.32 -7.57
C ARG A 4 -15.95 4.50 -6.59
N GLN A 5 -16.49 5.64 -7.04
CA GLN A 5 -16.62 6.84 -6.22
C GLN A 5 -17.68 6.70 -5.13
N GLU A 6 -18.76 5.95 -5.37
CA GLU A 6 -19.77 5.65 -4.34
C GLU A 6 -19.19 4.72 -3.28
N GLU A 7 -18.37 3.74 -3.67
CA GLU A 7 -17.68 2.85 -2.71
C GLU A 7 -16.71 3.62 -1.81
N ILE A 8 -15.94 4.56 -2.36
CA ILE A 8 -15.03 5.42 -1.58
C ILE A 8 -15.80 6.29 -0.59
N LYS A 9 -16.92 6.88 -1.03
CA LYS A 9 -17.80 7.66 -0.15
C LYS A 9 -18.34 6.81 1.00
N ALA A 10 -18.82 5.61 0.71
CA ALA A 10 -19.30 4.65 1.71
C ALA A 10 -18.19 4.31 2.73
N LEU A 11 -16.99 3.97 2.24
CA LEU A 11 -15.84 3.66 3.10
C LEU A 11 -15.45 4.84 4.01
N ARG A 12 -15.44 6.08 3.50
CA ARG A 12 -15.18 7.29 4.30
C ARG A 12 -16.28 7.58 5.33
N ALA A 13 -17.51 7.16 5.05
CA ALA A 13 -18.63 7.25 5.98
C ALA A 13 -18.67 6.09 7.01
N ASN A 14 -17.64 5.24 7.04
CA ASN A 14 -17.59 4.00 7.84
C ASN A 14 -18.72 3.00 7.51
N GLU A 15 -19.26 3.06 6.29
CA GLU A 15 -20.23 2.08 5.82
C GLU A 15 -19.54 0.79 5.38
N SER A 16 -20.18 -0.34 5.64
CA SER A 16 -19.65 -1.65 5.28
C SER A 16 -19.84 -1.94 3.79
N LEU A 17 -18.77 -2.37 3.12
CA LEU A 17 -18.88 -2.99 1.80
C LEU A 17 -19.04 -4.51 1.92
N PRO A 18 -19.59 -5.19 0.89
CA PRO A 18 -19.59 -6.65 0.83
C PRO A 18 -18.18 -7.22 0.98
N SER A 19 -18.01 -8.29 1.76
CA SER A 19 -16.68 -8.83 2.11
C SER A 19 -15.82 -9.20 0.89
N HIS A 20 -16.43 -9.76 -0.17
CA HIS A 20 -15.71 -10.08 -1.41
C HIS A 20 -15.13 -8.81 -2.07
N ARG A 21 -15.82 -7.68 -1.93
CA ARG A 21 -15.39 -6.39 -2.47
C ARG A 21 -14.27 -5.80 -1.64
N VAL A 22 -14.36 -5.88 -0.31
CA VAL A 22 -13.27 -5.48 0.60
C VAL A 22 -11.98 -6.23 0.25
N VAL A 23 -12.05 -7.57 0.13
CA VAL A 23 -10.90 -8.41 -0.24
C VAL A 23 -10.33 -8.02 -1.60
N GLN A 24 -11.18 -7.81 -2.60
CA GLN A 24 -10.76 -7.41 -3.93
C GLN A 24 -10.04 -6.05 -3.92
N LEU A 25 -10.63 -5.04 -3.32
CA LEU A 25 -10.08 -3.68 -3.26
C LEU A 25 -8.75 -3.65 -2.51
N ARG A 26 -8.68 -4.34 -1.38
CA ARG A 26 -7.44 -4.46 -0.59
C ARG A 26 -6.33 -5.12 -1.40
N SER A 27 -6.63 -6.22 -2.09
CA SER A 27 -5.66 -6.88 -2.97
C SER A 27 -5.17 -5.94 -4.06
N MET A 28 -6.08 -5.18 -4.69
CA MET A 28 -5.72 -4.20 -5.72
C MET A 28 -4.81 -3.10 -5.16
N GLY A 29 -5.16 -2.49 -4.03
CA GLY A 29 -4.34 -1.45 -3.41
C GLY A 29 -2.96 -1.94 -3.00
N MET A 30 -2.87 -3.12 -2.37
CA MET A 30 -1.58 -3.74 -2.01
C MET A 30 -0.67 -3.95 -3.23
N HIS A 31 -1.24 -4.38 -4.36
CA HIS A 31 -0.48 -4.57 -5.60
C HIS A 31 -0.05 -3.23 -6.21
N ALA A 32 -0.96 -2.26 -6.26
CA ALA A 32 -0.71 -0.96 -6.85
C ALA A 32 0.39 -0.18 -6.10
N ILE A 33 0.32 -0.16 -4.76
CA ILE A 33 1.34 0.49 -3.92
C ILE A 33 2.69 -0.20 -4.06
N ARG A 34 2.73 -1.54 -4.02
CA ARG A 34 3.98 -2.30 -4.20
C ARG A 34 4.59 -2.02 -5.58
N PHE A 35 3.77 -2.02 -6.62
CA PHE A 35 4.22 -1.73 -7.98
C PHE A 35 4.79 -0.32 -8.08
N GLU A 36 4.10 0.69 -7.54
CA GLU A 36 4.59 2.06 -7.55
C GLU A 36 5.92 2.20 -6.79
N PHE A 37 6.06 1.54 -5.64
CA PHE A 37 7.32 1.52 -4.91
C PHE A 37 8.47 0.95 -5.75
N VAL A 38 8.24 -0.19 -6.42
CA VAL A 38 9.23 -0.80 -7.34
C VAL A 38 9.62 0.18 -8.45
N VAL A 39 8.65 0.83 -9.09
CA VAL A 39 8.91 1.80 -10.15
C VAL A 39 9.76 2.96 -9.64
N ARG A 40 9.46 3.50 -8.46
CA ARG A 40 10.23 4.61 -7.87
C ARG A 40 11.67 4.21 -7.55
N LEU A 41 11.89 3.01 -7.01
CA LEU A 41 13.25 2.48 -6.76
C LEU A 41 14.04 2.27 -8.06
N LEU A 42 13.41 1.75 -9.11
CA LEU A 42 14.06 1.59 -10.40
C LEU A 42 14.43 2.96 -11.01
N ARG A 43 13.55 3.96 -10.89
CA ARG A 43 13.82 5.34 -11.32
C ARG A 43 14.95 6.00 -10.55
N SER A 44 15.13 5.66 -9.28
CA SER A 44 16.26 6.14 -8.47
C SER A 44 17.57 5.38 -8.75
N GLY A 45 17.60 4.50 -9.76
CA GLY A 45 18.79 3.73 -10.14
C GLY A 45 19.07 2.53 -9.23
N LEU A 46 18.20 2.22 -8.27
CA LEU A 46 18.36 1.08 -7.38
C LEU A 46 17.85 -0.18 -8.05
N LYS A 47 18.77 -1.12 -8.34
CA LYS A 47 18.38 -2.49 -8.71
C LYS A 47 17.70 -3.13 -7.50
N VAL A 48 16.46 -3.59 -7.66
CA VAL A 48 15.72 -4.32 -6.63
C VAL A 48 15.29 -5.68 -7.14
N ASP A 49 15.50 -6.69 -6.30
CA ASP A 49 14.79 -7.96 -6.46
C ASP A 49 13.39 -7.79 -5.87
N THR A 50 12.37 -8.00 -6.70
CA THR A 50 10.96 -7.90 -6.29
C THR A 50 10.61 -8.82 -5.13
N LEU A 51 11.32 -9.95 -4.94
CA LEU A 51 11.14 -10.85 -3.81
C LEU A 51 11.57 -10.23 -2.47
N SER A 52 12.43 -9.22 -2.51
CA SER A 52 12.81 -8.45 -1.32
C SER A 52 11.75 -7.45 -0.88
N ILE A 53 10.69 -7.24 -1.68
CA ILE A 53 9.60 -6.32 -1.36
C ILE A 53 8.34 -7.11 -1.05
N TYR A 54 7.90 -7.09 0.21
CA TYR A 54 6.78 -7.89 0.69
C TYR A 54 5.91 -7.12 1.69
N TRP A 55 4.63 -7.51 1.77
CA TRP A 55 3.73 -7.04 2.82
C TRP A 55 3.88 -7.93 4.04
N GLU A 56 4.19 -7.35 5.19
CA GLU A 56 4.25 -8.10 6.43
C GLU A 56 2.86 -8.61 6.81
N HIS A 57 2.75 -9.90 7.15
CA HIS A 57 1.47 -10.59 7.38
C HIS A 57 0.47 -10.47 6.20
N GLY A 58 0.96 -10.28 4.96
CA GLY A 58 0.12 -10.01 3.80
C GLY A 58 -0.92 -11.09 3.51
N THR A 59 -0.57 -12.37 3.66
CA THR A 59 -1.49 -13.50 3.39
C THR A 59 -2.65 -13.55 4.38
N GLU A 60 -2.38 -13.37 5.68
CA GLU A 60 -3.41 -13.36 6.73
C GLU A 60 -4.36 -12.17 6.57
N PHE A 61 -3.82 -11.04 6.11
CA PHE A 61 -4.56 -9.81 5.94
C PHE A 61 -5.49 -9.81 4.71
N MET A 62 -5.04 -10.38 3.58
CA MET A 62 -5.86 -10.44 2.37
C MET A 62 -7.18 -11.21 2.59
N LEU A 63 -7.24 -12.12 3.56
CA LEU A 63 -8.42 -12.93 3.85
C LEU A 63 -9.38 -12.30 4.86
N ARG A 64 -9.03 -11.15 5.44
CA ARG A 64 -9.91 -10.43 6.39
C ARG A 64 -11.13 -9.88 5.68
N ARG A 65 -12.31 -10.09 6.26
CA ARG A 65 -13.60 -9.72 5.63
C ARG A 65 -14.12 -8.36 6.05
N GLU A 66 -13.51 -7.78 7.06
CA GLU A 66 -13.87 -6.51 7.68
C GLU A 66 -12.76 -5.49 7.42
N ILE A 67 -13.13 -4.21 7.51
CA ILE A 67 -12.20 -3.09 7.50
C ILE A 67 -11.59 -3.04 8.90
N GLU A 68 -10.27 -3.12 8.99
CA GLU A 68 -9.58 -3.10 10.27
C GLU A 68 -8.91 -1.73 10.46
N ASP A 69 -9.02 -1.12 11.64
CA ASP A 69 -8.28 0.10 12.00
C ASP A 69 -6.83 -0.26 12.36
N VAL A 70 -6.10 -0.73 11.35
CA VAL A 70 -4.73 -1.23 11.46
C VAL A 70 -3.87 -0.70 10.33
N ARG A 71 -2.58 -0.55 10.64
CA ARG A 71 -1.56 -0.18 9.66
C ARG A 71 -0.88 -1.42 9.11
N ARG A 72 -0.68 -1.45 7.81
CA ARG A 72 -0.03 -2.53 7.07
C ARG A 72 1.33 -2.10 6.60
N ARG A 73 2.32 -2.98 6.78
CA ARG A 73 3.71 -2.64 6.50
C ARG A 73 4.15 -3.23 5.18
N LEU A 74 4.50 -2.36 4.23
CA LEU A 74 5.28 -2.73 3.06
C LEU A 74 6.75 -2.70 3.45
N VAL A 75 7.46 -3.80 3.21
CA VAL A 75 8.84 -3.99 3.65
C VAL A 75 9.75 -4.17 2.45
N LEU A 76 10.88 -3.48 2.45
CA LEU A 76 12.04 -3.79 1.63
C LEU A 76 13.11 -4.48 2.52
N GLY A 77 13.25 -5.79 2.37
CA GLY A 77 14.17 -6.64 3.11
C GLY A 77 15.57 -6.70 2.49
N ARG A 78 16.34 -5.60 2.56
CA ARG A 78 17.77 -5.56 2.20
C ARG A 78 18.66 -5.60 3.46
N ARG A 79 19.93 -5.15 3.37
CA ARG A 79 20.89 -5.09 4.50
C ARG A 79 20.30 -4.42 5.75
N LYS A 80 19.50 -3.37 5.57
CA LYS A 80 18.64 -2.80 6.61
C LYS A 80 17.20 -2.84 6.12
N ARG A 81 16.30 -3.13 7.05
CA ARG A 81 14.87 -3.24 6.77
C ARG A 81 14.27 -1.84 6.65
N ILE A 82 13.67 -1.53 5.51
CA ILE A 82 12.89 -0.29 5.31
C ILE A 82 11.42 -0.65 5.27
N THR A 83 10.62 0.10 6.01
CA THR A 83 9.19 -0.12 6.14
C THR A 83 8.43 1.16 5.87
N GLY A 84 7.33 1.06 5.14
CA GLY A 84 6.30 2.08 5.08
C GLY A 84 4.99 1.55 5.66
N GLU A 85 4.21 2.43 6.27
CA GLU A 85 2.97 2.08 6.96
C GLU A 85 1.74 2.62 6.22
N PHE A 86 0.84 1.71 5.88
CA PHE A 86 -0.35 2.01 5.07
C PHE A 86 -1.60 1.56 5.83
N PRO A 87 -2.45 2.49 6.30
CA PRO A 87 -3.78 2.18 6.83
C PRO A 87 -4.59 1.31 5.87
N ASP A 88 -5.42 0.40 6.39
CA ASP A 88 -6.29 -0.46 5.55
C ASP A 88 -7.17 0.37 4.62
N LEU A 89 -7.72 1.48 5.11
CA LEU A 89 -8.51 2.42 4.30
C LEU A 89 -7.75 2.94 3.08
N TRP A 90 -6.42 3.17 3.21
CA TRP A 90 -5.62 3.61 2.06
C TRP A 90 -5.57 2.54 0.99
N LEU A 91 -5.43 1.27 1.39
CA LEU A 91 -5.41 0.13 0.47
C LEU A 91 -6.75 -0.05 -0.23
N LEU A 92 -7.87 0.24 0.44
CA LEU A 92 -9.21 0.11 -0.11
C LEU A 92 -9.56 1.21 -1.12
N CYS A 93 -8.98 2.40 -0.98
CA CYS A 93 -9.32 3.58 -1.77
C CYS A 93 -8.26 3.99 -2.79
N TYR A 94 -7.01 3.54 -2.66
CA TYR A 94 -5.95 3.84 -3.62
C TYR A 94 -6.17 3.09 -4.96
N PRO A 95 -5.92 3.72 -6.12
CA PRO A 95 -5.42 5.08 -6.34
C PRO A 95 -6.53 6.13 -6.58
N ASP A 96 -7.79 5.74 -6.42
CA ASP A 96 -8.95 6.47 -6.93
C ASP A 96 -9.37 7.64 -6.03
N ASP A 97 -8.96 7.62 -4.75
CA ASP A 97 -9.13 8.73 -3.83
C ASP A 97 -7.88 9.63 -3.83
N ALA A 98 -8.05 10.90 -4.21
CA ALA A 98 -6.93 11.83 -4.43
C ALA A 98 -6.12 12.16 -3.16
N GLU A 99 -6.78 12.29 -2.01
CA GLU A 99 -6.14 12.60 -0.73
C GLU A 99 -5.34 11.39 -0.22
N ILE A 100 -5.95 10.20 -0.32
CA ILE A 100 -5.27 8.94 0.01
C ILE A 100 -4.11 8.69 -0.95
N LYS A 101 -4.30 8.96 -2.25
CA LYS A 101 -3.23 8.86 -3.24
C LYS A 101 -2.04 9.72 -2.86
N GLN A 102 -2.26 11.00 -2.56
CA GLN A 102 -1.19 11.89 -2.12
C GLN A 102 -0.47 11.36 -0.87
N SER A 103 -1.22 10.84 0.10
CA SER A 103 -0.66 10.28 1.34
C SER A 103 0.20 9.02 1.09
N VAL A 104 -0.27 8.13 0.22
CA VAL A 104 0.49 6.94 -0.22
C VAL A 104 1.77 7.35 -0.95
N GLU A 105 1.68 8.30 -1.87
CA GLU A 105 2.83 8.78 -2.64
C GLU A 105 3.91 9.39 -1.72
N GLN A 106 3.50 10.16 -0.71
CA GLN A 106 4.40 10.72 0.31
C GLN A 106 5.10 9.62 1.12
N GLU A 107 4.36 8.61 1.60
CA GLU A 107 4.94 7.49 2.35
C GLU A 107 5.96 6.72 1.49
N LEU A 108 5.64 6.49 0.21
CA LEU A 108 6.56 5.86 -0.74
C LEU A 108 7.83 6.70 -0.98
N ASP A 109 7.71 8.02 -1.09
CA ASP A 109 8.87 8.90 -1.21
C ASP A 109 9.76 8.85 0.03
N LEU A 110 9.17 8.84 1.23
CA LEU A 110 9.91 8.66 2.48
C LEU A 110 10.65 7.32 2.51
N MET A 111 10.01 6.25 2.05
CA MET A 111 10.68 4.94 1.93
C MET A 111 11.87 5.00 0.98
N VAL A 112 11.70 5.57 -0.22
CA VAL A 112 12.78 5.69 -1.23
C VAL A 112 13.93 6.53 -0.69
N HIS A 113 13.64 7.64 -0.01
CA HIS A 113 14.65 8.49 0.61
C HIS A 113 15.49 7.72 1.64
N LYS A 114 14.85 6.95 2.52
CA LYS A 114 15.53 6.06 3.48
C LYS A 114 16.44 5.04 2.79
N VAL A 115 16.10 4.56 1.58
CA VAL A 115 16.99 3.65 0.84
C VAL A 115 18.23 4.41 0.34
N ALA A 116 18.05 5.63 -0.16
CA ALA A 116 19.14 6.45 -0.67
C ALA A 116 20.14 6.80 0.45
N GLU A 117 19.66 7.20 1.64
CA GLU A 117 20.50 7.46 2.81
C GLU A 117 21.37 6.25 3.22
N GLN A 118 20.85 5.03 3.03
CA GLN A 118 21.57 3.80 3.36
C GLN A 118 22.55 3.36 2.27
N SER A 119 22.48 3.95 1.08
CA SER A 119 23.32 3.62 -0.06
C SER A 119 24.58 4.50 -0.13
N VAL A 120 24.69 5.51 0.72
CA VAL A 120 25.90 6.33 0.89
C VAL A 120 26.84 5.61 1.88
N PRO A 121 28.10 5.32 1.50
CA PRO A 121 29.09 4.65 2.36
C PRO A 121 29.40 5.39 3.68
#